data_AF-A0A3B7LXZ9-F1
#
_entry.id   AF-A0A3B7LXZ9-F1
#
_cell.length_a   1.000
_cell.length_b   1.000
_cell.length_c   1.000
_cell.angle_alpha   90.00
_cell.angle_beta   90.00
_cell.angle_gamma   90.00
#
_symmetry.space_group_name_H-M   'P 1'
#
loop_
_entity.id
_entity.type
_entity.pdbx_description
1 polymer ?
#
loop_
_entity_poly.entity_id
_entity_poly.type
_entity_poly.pdbx_seq_one_letter_code
_entity_poly.pdbx_strand_id
1 'polypeptide(L)'
;MNFKAKVEVGVRYKFLISNKNGELNSESEWSDNLFLDAGLDMIGGLNNAGMSHLWVGTGNSEPKPGDTTLQAPLATTDSFSNEITGVNTSTAPFYYYARRTYTYALGAVVGDLSETGLGDNLGRLCSRALIKDSAGEATTITILDDEILSCIVESRVYPKTGYAGSFNLLNKFDEVISTHTVTGNAVIVANGVAWYLASAGFDYSLLSAKVMQNTCNPSTVSYPNTSGSVTQRMGQSRPDLRTVKGFFTLALSAGNDWPHKSFMIPVGGLLSITSSGAVIGFKYDVDPPVTKNNQKSLRYGFELSWGRYTGA
;
A
#
# COMPACT_ATOMS: atom_id res chain seq x y z
N MET A 1 -9.83 -23.32 1.56
CA MET A 1 -8.44 -22.94 1.20
C MET A 1 -8.15 -21.57 1.77
N ASN A 2 -6.97 -21.31 2.33
CA ASN A 2 -6.60 -19.99 2.88
C ASN A 2 -5.20 -19.58 2.42
N PHE A 3 -5.11 -18.48 1.69
CA PHE A 3 -3.85 -17.96 1.14
C PHE A 3 -3.47 -16.67 1.86
N LYS A 4 -2.17 -16.48 2.13
CA LYS A 4 -1.68 -15.32 2.88
C LYS A 4 -0.79 -14.44 2.01
N ALA A 5 -1.04 -13.15 2.03
CA ALA A 5 -0.20 -12.13 1.42
C ALA A 5 0.18 -11.06 2.45
N LYS A 6 1.34 -10.45 2.23
CA LYS A 6 1.83 -9.35 3.05
C LYS A 6 2.23 -8.18 2.15
N VAL A 7 1.88 -6.98 2.57
CA VAL A 7 2.44 -5.74 2.04
C VAL A 7 3.13 -4.97 3.15
N GLU A 8 4.07 -4.11 2.79
CA GLU A 8 4.65 -3.14 3.72
C GLU A 8 4.46 -1.74 3.15
N VAL A 9 4.39 -0.73 4.02
CA VAL A 9 4.23 0.67 3.60
C VAL A 9 5.36 1.52 4.17
N GLY A 10 5.82 2.47 3.36
CA GLY A 10 6.86 3.41 3.71
C GLY A 10 6.57 4.79 3.15
N VAL A 11 7.24 5.79 3.69
CA VAL A 11 7.14 7.18 3.24
C VAL A 11 8.53 7.80 3.22
N ARG A 12 8.77 8.68 2.26
CA ARG A 12 10.02 9.41 2.09
C ARG A 12 9.76 10.89 1.87
N TYR A 13 10.68 11.72 2.32
CA TYR A 13 10.60 13.18 2.17
C TYR A 13 11.86 13.74 1.52
N LYS A 14 11.67 14.75 0.69
CA LYS A 14 12.73 15.59 0.11
C LYS A 14 12.32 17.05 0.26
N PHE A 15 13.16 17.89 0.84
CA PHE A 15 12.87 19.30 1.08
C PHE A 15 13.48 20.18 0.00
N LEU A 16 12.74 21.22 -0.37
CA LEU A 16 13.13 22.25 -1.32
C LEU A 16 12.90 23.60 -0.67
N ILE A 17 13.90 24.46 -0.68
CA ILE A 17 13.81 25.84 -0.21
C ILE A 17 14.06 26.72 -1.42
N SER A 18 13.09 27.58 -1.73
CA SER A 18 13.18 28.54 -2.83
C SER A 18 12.96 29.96 -2.34
N ASN A 19 13.55 30.94 -2.99
CA ASN A 19 13.23 32.34 -2.71
C ASN A 19 11.80 32.71 -3.16
N LYS A 20 11.33 33.90 -2.79
CA LYS A 20 10.01 34.44 -3.18
C LYS A 20 9.75 34.52 -4.70
N ASN A 21 10.78 34.46 -5.53
CA ASN A 21 10.67 34.45 -7.00
C ASN A 21 10.57 33.02 -7.56
N GLY A 22 10.67 32.00 -6.72
CA GLY A 22 10.63 30.58 -7.10
C GLY A 22 11.98 29.99 -7.51
N GLU A 23 13.09 30.71 -7.33
CA GLU A 23 14.43 30.17 -7.60
C GLU A 23 14.86 29.28 -6.44
N LEU A 24 15.35 28.08 -6.74
CA LEU A 24 15.77 27.09 -5.76
C LEU A 24 17.08 27.52 -5.07
N ASN A 25 17.02 27.71 -3.76
CA ASN A 25 18.18 28.01 -2.91
C ASN A 25 18.85 26.73 -2.41
N SER A 26 18.05 25.74 -1.99
CA SER A 26 18.54 24.51 -1.37
C SER A 26 17.61 23.32 -1.63
N GLU A 27 18.19 22.14 -1.71
CA GLU A 27 17.49 20.87 -1.88
C GLU A 27 18.14 19.80 -0.99
N SER A 28 17.34 19.09 -0.19
CA SER A 28 17.84 17.97 0.62
C SER A 28 17.94 16.70 -0.21
N GLU A 29 18.65 15.69 0.31
CA GLU A 29 18.50 14.32 -0.18
C GLU A 29 17.16 13.70 0.27
N TRP A 30 16.80 12.55 -0.32
CA TRP A 30 15.67 11.76 0.14
C TRP A 30 15.96 11.10 1.49
N SER A 31 15.02 11.24 2.42
CA SER A 31 15.05 10.58 3.74
C SER A 31 13.93 9.56 3.86
N ASP A 32 14.24 8.37 4.39
CA ASP A 32 13.26 7.33 4.75
C ASP A 32 12.68 7.59 6.14
N ASN A 33 11.35 7.45 6.26
CA ASN A 33 10.62 7.99 7.40
C ASN A 33 9.72 6.99 8.14
N LEU A 34 9.51 7.33 9.41
CA LEU A 34 8.62 6.74 10.39
C LEU A 34 7.17 6.57 9.95
N PHE A 35 6.73 5.49 9.31
CA PHE A 35 5.28 5.25 9.14
C PHE A 35 4.66 4.83 10.48
N LEU A 36 3.71 5.58 11.05
CA LEU A 36 3.24 5.37 12.43
C LEU A 36 2.20 4.24 12.55
N ASP A 37 2.01 3.72 13.76
CA ASP A 37 0.97 2.71 14.03
C ASP A 37 -0.42 3.27 13.75
N ALA A 38 -0.66 4.55 14.03
CA ALA A 38 -1.89 5.25 13.68
C ALA A 38 -2.17 5.25 12.16
N GLY A 39 -1.12 5.42 11.35
CA GLY A 39 -1.21 5.36 9.89
C GLY A 39 -1.51 3.95 9.38
N LEU A 40 -0.86 2.94 9.95
CA LEU A 40 -1.17 1.56 9.60
C LEU A 40 -2.62 1.20 10.01
N ASP A 41 -3.14 1.76 11.12
CA ASP A 41 -4.51 1.47 11.61
C ASP A 41 -5.56 2.15 10.74
N MET A 42 -5.21 3.29 10.11
CA MET A 42 -6.04 3.92 9.08
C MET A 42 -6.24 2.99 7.88
N ILE A 43 -5.21 2.25 7.47
CA ILE A 43 -5.33 1.22 6.42
C ILE A 43 -6.34 0.13 6.85
N GLY A 44 -6.51 -0.10 8.15
CA GLY A 44 -7.57 -0.95 8.70
C GLY A 44 -8.98 -0.35 8.67
N GLY A 45 -9.10 0.97 8.45
CA GLY A 45 -10.36 1.71 8.41
C GLY A 45 -10.81 2.29 9.76
N LEU A 46 -9.94 2.39 10.77
CA LEU A 46 -10.32 2.92 12.09
C LEU A 46 -9.88 4.35 12.39
N ASN A 47 -8.90 4.90 11.67
CA ASN A 47 -8.31 6.20 11.99
C ASN A 47 -8.54 7.22 10.89
N ASN A 48 -8.70 8.49 11.28
CA ASN A 48 -8.87 9.64 10.38
C ASN A 48 -7.54 10.31 9.97
N ALA A 49 -6.38 9.75 10.36
CA ALA A 49 -5.04 10.25 10.05
C ALA A 49 -4.72 10.11 8.54
N GLY A 50 -5.48 10.81 7.71
CA GLY A 50 -5.40 10.83 6.26
C GLY A 50 -4.03 11.29 5.77
N MET A 51 -3.76 11.13 4.48
CA MET A 51 -2.57 11.69 3.83
C MET A 51 -2.94 13.01 3.13
N SER A 52 -3.54 13.96 3.84
CA SER A 52 -4.06 15.20 3.23
C SER A 52 -3.22 16.43 3.54
N HIS A 53 -2.48 16.41 4.64
CA HIS A 53 -1.73 17.55 5.16
C HIS A 53 -0.30 17.14 5.47
N LEU A 54 0.63 18.01 5.10
CA LEU A 54 2.00 17.95 5.61
C LEU A 54 2.12 18.90 6.79
N TRP A 55 2.76 18.45 7.86
CA TRP A 55 3.05 19.20 9.06
C TRP A 55 4.56 19.37 9.20
N VAL A 56 5.00 20.52 9.70
CA VAL A 56 6.39 20.79 10.09
C VAL A 56 6.45 21.32 11.50
N GLY A 57 7.57 21.08 12.17
CA GLY A 57 7.75 21.44 13.57
C GLY A 57 9.22 21.58 13.97
N THR A 58 9.41 21.92 15.23
CA THR A 58 10.72 22.23 15.84
C THR A 58 11.16 21.18 16.86
N GLY A 59 10.42 20.07 16.95
CA GLY A 59 10.77 18.95 17.83
C GLY A 59 11.94 18.14 17.28
N ASN A 60 12.74 17.60 18.18
CA ASN A 60 13.98 16.87 17.88
C ASN A 60 14.01 15.46 18.49
N SER A 61 12.92 15.03 19.12
CA SER A 61 12.81 13.68 19.68
C SER A 61 12.66 12.66 18.57
N GLU A 62 13.43 11.58 18.65
CA GLU A 62 13.38 10.49 17.69
C GLU A 62 11.95 9.93 17.54
N PRO A 63 11.43 9.80 16.30
CA PRO A 63 10.11 9.25 16.01
C PRO A 63 9.96 7.81 16.50
N LYS A 64 8.83 7.52 17.15
CA LYS A 64 8.47 6.19 17.64
C LYS A 64 7.20 5.69 16.96
N PRO A 65 7.04 4.37 16.77
CA PRO A 65 5.85 3.79 16.14
C PRO A 65 4.51 4.28 16.72
N GLY A 66 4.46 4.48 18.05
CA GLY A 66 3.25 4.91 18.75
C GLY A 66 3.00 6.42 18.79
N ASP A 67 3.86 7.23 18.16
CA ASP A 67 3.60 8.67 18.05
C ASP A 67 2.31 8.90 17.24
N THR A 68 1.59 9.98 17.55
CA THR A 68 0.34 10.34 16.86
C THR A 68 0.33 11.77 16.34
N THR A 69 1.28 12.61 16.79
CA THR A 69 1.45 14.02 16.41
C THR A 69 2.94 14.35 16.29
N LEU A 70 3.27 15.54 15.78
CA LEU A 70 4.60 16.12 15.96
C LEU A 70 4.86 16.43 17.44
N GLN A 71 6.13 16.50 17.84
CA GLN A 71 6.49 16.87 19.22
C GLN A 71 6.24 18.36 19.48
N ALA A 72 6.61 19.22 18.54
CA ALA A 72 6.42 20.66 18.59
C ALA A 72 5.94 21.15 17.21
N PRO A 73 4.65 20.93 16.86
CA PRO A 73 4.09 21.37 15.59
C PRO A 73 4.16 22.90 15.46
N LEU A 74 4.56 23.37 14.29
CA LEU A 74 4.65 24.80 13.97
C LEU A 74 3.64 25.20 12.91
N ALA A 75 3.55 24.44 11.81
CA ALA A 75 2.71 24.79 10.67
C ALA A 75 2.24 23.54 9.92
N THR A 76 1.22 23.73 9.08
CA THR A 76 0.71 22.70 8.16
C THR A 76 0.29 23.30 6.83
N THR A 77 0.26 22.47 5.79
CA THR A 77 -0.29 22.80 4.47
C THR A 77 -0.99 21.59 3.86
N ASP A 78 -2.10 21.83 3.18
CA ASP A 78 -2.75 20.92 2.23
C ASP A 78 -2.57 21.38 0.77
N SER A 79 -1.88 22.51 0.56
CA SER A 79 -1.55 23.00 -0.77
C SER A 79 -0.48 22.10 -1.38
N PHE A 80 -0.88 21.32 -2.39
CA PHE A 80 0.02 20.49 -3.16
C PHE A 80 -0.11 20.77 -4.66
N SER A 81 0.98 20.53 -5.37
CA SER A 81 1.02 20.46 -6.82
C SER A 81 1.50 19.07 -7.26
N ASN A 82 1.14 18.70 -8.49
CA ASN A 82 1.65 17.53 -9.20
C ASN A 82 1.50 16.19 -8.45
N GLU A 83 0.60 15.34 -8.92
CA GLU A 83 0.57 13.94 -8.49
C GLU A 83 1.37 13.09 -9.48
N ILE A 84 2.43 12.45 -9.00
CA ILE A 84 3.25 11.54 -9.80
C ILE A 84 3.11 10.14 -9.22
N THR A 85 2.84 9.18 -10.09
CA THR A 85 2.68 7.78 -9.71
C THR A 85 3.64 6.91 -10.51
N GLY A 86 4.09 5.81 -9.93
CA GLY A 86 4.95 4.88 -10.65
C GLY A 86 5.14 3.56 -9.95
N VAL A 87 5.95 2.70 -10.59
CA VAL A 87 6.30 1.37 -10.10
C VAL A 87 7.80 1.15 -10.22
N ASN A 88 8.37 0.40 -9.29
CA ASN A 88 9.70 -0.17 -9.37
C ASN A 88 9.58 -1.69 -9.40
N THR A 89 9.83 -2.28 -10.57
CA THR A 89 9.66 -3.72 -10.80
C THR A 89 10.86 -4.33 -11.52
N SER A 90 11.91 -3.54 -11.78
CA SER A 90 13.16 -3.98 -12.39
C SER A 90 14.18 -4.46 -11.37
N THR A 91 14.23 -3.83 -10.19
CA THR A 91 15.14 -4.18 -9.09
C THR A 91 14.39 -4.32 -7.78
N ALA A 92 14.78 -5.30 -6.96
CA ALA A 92 14.25 -5.40 -5.61
C ALA A 92 14.80 -4.25 -4.74
N PRO A 93 14.03 -3.75 -3.75
CA PRO A 93 12.67 -4.14 -3.41
C PRO A 93 11.66 -3.65 -4.46
N PHE A 94 10.68 -4.49 -4.80
CA PHE A 94 9.62 -4.10 -5.72
C PHE A 94 8.55 -3.29 -4.98
N TYR A 95 8.14 -2.17 -5.57
CA TYR A 95 7.14 -1.29 -4.98
C TYR A 95 6.35 -0.53 -6.04
N TYR A 96 5.27 0.10 -5.61
CA TYR A 96 4.62 1.16 -6.34
C TYR A 96 4.45 2.36 -5.43
N TYR A 97 4.35 3.55 -6.02
CA TYR A 97 4.42 4.80 -5.28
C TYR A 97 3.49 5.86 -5.84
N ALA A 98 3.09 6.76 -4.95
CA ALA A 98 2.45 8.02 -5.28
C ALA A 98 3.21 9.16 -4.59
N ARG A 99 3.37 10.27 -5.30
CA ARG A 99 4.17 11.41 -4.88
C ARG A 99 3.40 12.71 -5.06
N ARG A 100 3.52 13.62 -4.09
CA ARG A 100 3.00 14.98 -4.15
C ARG A 100 4.06 15.96 -3.66
N THR A 101 4.03 17.18 -4.19
CA THR A 101 4.84 18.29 -3.67
C THR A 101 3.94 19.21 -2.89
N TYR A 102 4.10 19.24 -1.56
CA TYR A 102 3.41 20.16 -0.66
C TYR A 102 4.21 21.46 -0.58
N THR A 103 3.53 22.60 -0.67
CA THR A 103 4.15 23.92 -0.67
C THR A 103 3.47 24.80 0.37
N TYR A 104 4.27 25.43 1.22
CA TYR A 104 3.80 26.41 2.19
C TYR A 104 3.71 27.79 1.54
N ALA A 105 2.76 28.62 1.97
CA ALA A 105 2.75 30.01 1.53
C ALA A 105 3.99 30.76 2.05
N LEU A 106 4.45 31.77 1.31
CA LEU A 106 5.55 32.65 1.73
C LEU A 106 5.28 33.22 3.13
N GLY A 107 6.27 33.12 4.02
CA GLY A 107 6.16 33.58 5.40
C GLY A 107 5.25 32.75 6.32
N ALA A 108 4.61 31.68 5.82
CA ALA A 108 3.81 30.78 6.66
C ALA A 108 4.66 29.90 7.58
N VAL A 109 5.93 29.71 7.22
CA VAL A 109 6.93 29.01 8.01
C VAL A 109 8.20 29.85 8.00
N VAL A 110 8.65 30.28 9.17
CA VAL A 110 9.88 31.07 9.35
C VAL A 110 10.60 30.54 10.58
N GLY A 111 11.91 30.41 10.48
CA GLY A 111 12.78 29.91 11.54
C GLY A 111 13.19 28.45 11.34
N ASP A 112 13.64 27.85 12.44
CA ASP A 112 14.30 26.54 12.48
C ASP A 112 13.29 25.40 12.55
N LEU A 113 13.41 24.43 11.64
CA LEU A 113 12.59 23.22 11.57
C LEU A 113 13.47 21.98 11.73
N SER A 114 12.99 21.01 12.49
CA SER A 114 13.72 19.75 12.75
C SER A 114 12.85 18.50 12.63
N GLU A 115 11.53 18.64 12.48
CA GLU A 115 10.64 17.51 12.24
C GLU A 115 9.55 17.81 11.20
N THR A 116 9.02 16.74 10.63
CA THR A 116 7.92 16.77 9.66
C THR A 116 7.03 15.55 9.81
N GLY A 117 5.78 15.65 9.37
CA GLY A 117 4.84 14.55 9.43
C GLY A 117 3.74 14.66 8.38
N LEU A 118 3.31 13.52 7.86
CA LEU A 118 2.16 13.43 6.95
C LEU A 118 0.96 12.98 7.77
N GLY A 119 -0.17 13.64 7.59
CA GLY A 119 -1.36 13.41 8.39
C GLY A 119 -2.57 14.19 7.88
N ASP A 120 -3.50 14.45 8.78
CA ASP A 120 -4.71 15.21 8.48
C ASP A 120 -4.65 16.65 9.02
N ASN A 121 -5.74 17.41 8.85
CA ASN A 121 -5.84 18.80 9.29
C ASN A 121 -5.84 19.01 10.81
N LEU A 122 -5.94 17.94 11.61
CA LEU A 122 -5.91 18.00 13.07
C LEU A 122 -4.54 17.60 13.64
N GLY A 123 -3.55 17.34 12.78
CA GLY A 123 -2.21 16.94 13.21
C GLY A 123 -2.10 15.48 13.61
N ARG A 124 -3.10 14.64 13.28
CA ARG A 124 -3.02 13.19 13.47
C ARG A 124 -2.21 12.60 12.33
N LEU A 125 -1.06 12.01 12.65
CA LEU A 125 -0.06 11.63 11.65
C LEU A 125 -0.15 10.16 11.25
N CYS A 126 0.00 9.90 9.95
CA CYS A 126 0.33 8.57 9.43
C CYS A 126 1.84 8.35 9.35
N SER A 127 2.65 9.42 9.34
CA SER A 127 4.09 9.32 9.41
C SER A 127 4.75 10.52 10.07
N ARG A 128 5.92 10.28 10.68
CA ARG A 128 6.74 11.31 11.35
C ARG A 128 8.22 11.07 11.04
N ALA A 129 8.98 12.15 10.92
CA ALA A 129 10.41 12.12 10.67
C ALA A 129 11.12 13.29 11.36
N LEU A 130 12.39 13.08 11.71
CA LEU A 130 13.32 14.19 11.85
C LEU A 130 13.83 14.59 10.47
N ILE A 131 14.10 15.87 10.30
CA ILE A 131 14.81 16.37 9.13
C ILE A 131 16.25 15.88 9.24
N LYS A 132 16.81 15.37 8.15
CA LYS A 132 18.12 14.74 8.11
C LYS A 132 19.02 15.39 7.06
N ASP A 133 20.31 15.40 7.34
CA ASP A 133 21.34 15.79 6.36
C ASP A 133 21.65 14.65 5.37
N SER A 134 22.63 14.86 4.49
CA SER A 134 23.07 13.87 3.50
C SER A 134 23.79 12.66 4.10
N ALA A 135 24.23 12.74 5.37
CA ALA A 135 24.79 11.61 6.11
C ALA A 135 23.69 10.79 6.82
N GLY A 136 22.44 11.26 6.81
CA GLY A 136 21.31 10.62 7.48
C GLY A 136 21.15 11.01 8.95
N GLU A 137 21.93 11.99 9.42
CA GLU A 137 21.91 12.49 10.79
C GLU A 137 20.84 13.56 10.97
N ALA A 138 20.21 13.59 12.14
CA ALA A 138 19.18 14.58 12.44
C ALA A 138 19.76 15.99 12.40
N THR A 139 19.09 16.90 11.68
CA THR A 139 19.52 18.27 11.46
C THR A 139 18.35 19.24 11.46
N THR A 140 18.67 20.52 11.42
CA THR A 140 17.72 21.63 11.33
C THR A 140 17.85 22.30 9.98
N ILE A 141 16.73 22.70 9.38
CA ILE A 141 16.70 23.66 8.27
C ILE A 141 16.12 24.98 8.76
N THR A 142 16.74 26.09 8.36
CA THR A 142 16.24 27.44 8.68
C THR A 142 15.53 27.99 7.45
N ILE A 143 14.30 28.48 7.63
CA ILE A 143 13.53 29.16 6.57
C ILE A 143 13.52 30.65 6.86
N LEU A 144 14.01 31.46 5.93
CA LEU A 144 13.97 32.92 6.01
C LEU A 144 12.57 33.46 5.65
N ASP A 145 12.31 34.73 5.98
CA ASP A 145 11.01 35.38 5.76
C ASP A 145 10.68 35.59 4.27
N ASP A 146 11.69 35.62 3.41
CA ASP A 146 11.57 35.71 1.95
C ASP A 146 11.74 34.36 1.23
N GLU A 147 11.70 33.24 1.98
CA GLU A 147 11.80 31.88 1.47
C GLU A 147 10.49 31.10 1.57
N ILE A 148 10.36 30.13 0.67
CA ILE A 148 9.24 29.20 0.55
C ILE A 148 9.75 27.79 0.79
N LEU A 149 9.13 27.12 1.77
CA LEU A 149 9.33 25.69 2.00
C LEU A 149 8.41 24.89 1.08
N SER A 150 9.00 23.94 0.35
CA SER A 150 8.29 22.84 -0.28
C SER A 150 8.86 21.50 0.17
N CYS A 151 8.01 20.47 0.17
CA CYS A 151 8.42 19.11 0.48
C CYS A 151 7.78 18.15 -0.51
N ILE A 152 8.64 17.40 -1.20
CA ILE A 152 8.21 16.29 -2.02
C ILE A 152 8.03 15.09 -1.08
N VAL A 153 6.80 14.60 -1.01
CA VAL A 153 6.45 13.41 -0.23
C VAL A 153 6.20 12.26 -1.18
N GLU A 154 6.83 11.13 -0.93
CA GLU A 154 6.58 9.89 -1.65
C GLU A 154 6.12 8.79 -0.70
N SER A 155 4.90 8.30 -0.89
CA SER A 155 4.41 7.10 -0.21
C SER A 155 4.63 5.89 -1.10
N ARG A 156 5.08 4.80 -0.50
CA ARG A 156 5.40 3.55 -1.20
C ARG A 156 4.66 2.37 -0.56
N VAL A 157 4.27 1.43 -1.41
CA VAL A 157 3.76 0.12 -0.98
C VAL A 157 4.63 -0.96 -1.57
N TYR A 158 5.03 -1.90 -0.72
CA TYR A 158 5.96 -2.98 -0.99
C TYR A 158 5.25 -4.33 -0.84
N PRO A 159 4.62 -4.85 -1.91
CA PRO A 159 4.07 -6.20 -1.88
C PRO A 159 5.18 -7.22 -1.75
N LYS A 160 5.05 -8.16 -0.81
CA LYS A 160 5.91 -9.33 -0.79
C LYS A 160 5.69 -10.14 -2.06
N THR A 161 6.78 -10.69 -2.61
CA THR A 161 6.81 -11.49 -3.83
C THR A 161 7.36 -12.89 -3.55
N GLY A 162 7.29 -13.79 -4.54
CA GLY A 162 7.84 -15.14 -4.42
C GLY A 162 7.15 -15.99 -3.35
N TYR A 163 5.81 -16.03 -3.38
CA TYR A 163 5.05 -16.90 -2.49
C TYR A 163 5.24 -18.36 -2.89
N ALA A 164 5.50 -19.22 -1.92
CA ALA A 164 5.51 -20.66 -2.08
C ALA A 164 4.97 -21.32 -0.80
N GLY A 165 4.25 -22.42 -0.95
CA GLY A 165 3.70 -23.17 0.18
C GLY A 165 2.81 -24.32 -0.24
N SER A 166 1.99 -24.79 0.70
CA SER A 166 0.98 -25.81 0.46
C SER A 166 -0.29 -25.54 1.26
N PHE A 167 -1.40 -26.13 0.85
CA PHE A 167 -2.66 -26.10 1.58
C PHE A 167 -3.41 -27.43 1.44
N ASN A 168 -4.23 -27.73 2.44
CA ASN A 168 -5.22 -28.81 2.37
C ASN A 168 -6.55 -28.27 1.85
N LEU A 169 -7.11 -28.96 0.85
CA LEU A 169 -8.51 -28.81 0.47
C LEU A 169 -9.34 -29.60 1.47
N LEU A 170 -10.20 -28.91 2.21
CA LEU A 170 -11.04 -29.50 3.24
C LEU A 170 -12.48 -29.63 2.74
N ASN A 171 -13.20 -30.64 3.22
CA ASN A 171 -14.65 -30.70 3.11
C ASN A 171 -15.33 -29.86 4.20
N LYS A 172 -16.66 -29.88 4.27
CA LYS A 172 -17.44 -29.10 5.25
C LYS A 172 -17.30 -29.59 6.71
N PHE A 173 -16.66 -30.74 6.91
CA PHE A 173 -16.39 -31.36 8.21
C PHE A 173 -14.91 -31.26 8.60
N ASP A 174 -14.16 -30.38 7.92
CA ASP A 174 -12.71 -30.16 8.10
C ASP A 174 -11.82 -31.38 7.77
N GLU A 175 -12.37 -32.39 7.09
CA GLU A 175 -11.59 -33.53 6.63
C GLU A 175 -10.81 -33.17 5.36
N VAL A 176 -9.55 -33.62 5.29
CA VAL A 176 -8.68 -33.38 4.14
C VAL A 176 -9.14 -34.22 2.95
N ILE A 177 -9.54 -33.55 1.86
CA ILE A 177 -9.87 -34.16 0.57
C ILE A 177 -8.58 -34.38 -0.26
N SER A 178 -7.71 -33.38 -0.28
CA SER A 178 -6.46 -33.38 -1.05
C SER A 178 -5.50 -32.31 -0.54
N THR A 179 -4.22 -32.45 -0.89
CA THR A 179 -3.17 -31.47 -0.60
C THR A 179 -2.62 -30.90 -1.90
N HIS A 180 -2.38 -29.60 -1.90
CA HIS A 180 -1.90 -28.86 -3.05
C HIS A 180 -0.72 -28.00 -2.66
N THR A 181 0.24 -27.85 -3.57
CA THR A 181 1.26 -26.81 -3.51
C THR A 181 0.74 -25.53 -4.16
N VAL A 182 1.27 -24.40 -3.72
CA VAL A 182 0.96 -23.09 -4.28
C VAL A 182 2.26 -22.33 -4.51
N THR A 183 2.37 -21.70 -5.67
CA THR A 183 3.36 -20.66 -5.95
C THR A 183 2.64 -19.39 -6.37
N GLY A 184 3.19 -18.22 -6.07
CA GLY A 184 2.48 -16.98 -6.36
C GLY A 184 3.36 -15.75 -6.35
N ASN A 185 2.81 -14.66 -6.87
CA ASN A 185 3.49 -13.39 -6.94
C ASN A 185 2.52 -12.21 -6.77
N ALA A 186 3.06 -11.06 -6.41
CA ALA A 186 2.30 -9.81 -6.53
C ALA A 186 2.14 -9.42 -8.00
N VAL A 187 1.06 -8.70 -8.31
CA VAL A 187 0.86 -8.02 -9.58
C VAL A 187 0.99 -6.53 -9.31
N ILE A 188 2.03 -5.92 -9.85
CA ILE A 188 2.38 -4.51 -9.69
C ILE A 188 2.33 -3.87 -11.07
N VAL A 189 1.33 -3.02 -11.29
CA VAL A 189 1.11 -2.31 -12.55
C VAL A 189 0.93 -0.83 -12.26
N ALA A 190 1.44 0.04 -13.14
CA ALA A 190 1.34 1.49 -12.95
C ALA A 190 -0.11 2.00 -13.07
N ASN A 191 -0.90 1.34 -13.90
CA ASN A 191 -2.31 1.67 -14.06
C ASN A 191 -3.07 1.31 -12.77
N GLY A 192 -3.72 2.30 -12.16
CA GLY A 192 -4.47 2.14 -10.91
C GLY A 192 -3.70 2.56 -9.67
N VAL A 193 -2.48 3.11 -9.79
CA VAL A 193 -1.78 3.77 -8.67
C VAL A 193 -2.25 5.23 -8.56
N ALA A 194 -2.52 5.72 -7.35
CA ALA A 194 -2.82 7.12 -7.07
C ALA A 194 -2.47 7.49 -5.62
N TRP A 195 -2.49 8.78 -5.32
CA TRP A 195 -2.43 9.26 -3.93
C TRP A 195 -3.75 8.99 -3.21
N TYR A 196 -3.95 7.72 -2.86
CA TYR A 196 -5.20 7.21 -2.32
C TYR A 196 -4.90 6.14 -1.26
N LEU A 197 -4.84 6.56 0.00
CA LEU A 197 -4.74 5.65 1.13
C LEU A 197 -6.10 5.57 1.83
N ALA A 198 -6.68 4.38 1.84
CA ALA A 198 -8.00 4.09 2.40
C ALA A 198 -7.98 2.73 3.10
N SER A 199 -9.16 2.25 3.50
CA SER A 199 -9.29 0.96 4.16
C SER A 199 -8.92 -0.18 3.20
N ALA A 200 -7.75 -0.82 3.36
CA ALA A 200 -7.26 -1.86 2.45
C ALA A 200 -8.21 -3.05 2.39
N GLY A 201 -8.59 -3.51 1.20
CA GLY A 201 -9.60 -4.56 1.08
C GLY A 201 -9.77 -5.15 -0.32
N PHE A 202 -10.79 -5.99 -0.42
CA PHE A 202 -11.11 -6.80 -1.60
C PHE A 202 -12.49 -6.48 -2.20
N ASP A 203 -13.42 -6.00 -1.36
CA ASP A 203 -14.83 -5.77 -1.72
C ASP A 203 -15.04 -4.35 -2.26
N TYR A 204 -14.57 -4.12 -3.48
CA TYR A 204 -14.83 -2.90 -4.22
C TYR A 204 -15.61 -3.25 -5.49
N SER A 205 -16.48 -2.36 -5.96
CA SER A 205 -17.47 -2.67 -7.00
C SER A 205 -16.89 -3.19 -8.33
N LEU A 206 -15.63 -2.84 -8.63
CA LEU A 206 -14.90 -3.28 -9.82
C LEU A 206 -13.80 -4.32 -9.52
N LEU A 207 -13.55 -4.62 -8.24
CA LEU A 207 -12.63 -5.66 -7.84
C LEU A 207 -13.36 -7.00 -7.79
N SER A 208 -12.80 -7.99 -8.46
CA SER A 208 -13.34 -9.34 -8.43
C SER A 208 -12.22 -10.35 -8.52
N ALA A 209 -12.30 -11.36 -7.67
CA ALA A 209 -11.41 -12.50 -7.76
C ALA A 209 -11.68 -13.24 -9.06
N LYS A 210 -10.61 -13.86 -9.59
CA LYS A 210 -10.68 -14.65 -10.80
C LYS A 210 -10.09 -16.01 -10.53
N VAL A 211 -10.78 -17.06 -10.97
CA VAL A 211 -10.25 -18.43 -11.01
C VAL A 211 -10.06 -18.79 -12.47
N MET A 212 -8.97 -19.50 -12.79
CA MET A 212 -8.50 -19.71 -14.16
C MET A 212 -8.01 -21.16 -14.38
N GLN A 213 -8.18 -21.64 -15.61
CA GLN A 213 -7.69 -22.95 -16.07
C GLN A 213 -6.19 -22.96 -16.38
N ASN A 214 -5.63 -21.78 -16.70
CA ASN A 214 -4.25 -21.63 -17.11
C ASN A 214 -3.37 -21.32 -15.91
N THR A 215 -2.07 -21.60 -16.03
CA THR A 215 -1.09 -21.09 -15.07
C THR A 215 -0.99 -19.56 -15.17
N CYS A 216 -0.74 -18.92 -14.06
CA CYS A 216 -0.32 -17.54 -13.99
C CYS A 216 1.11 -17.44 -14.54
N ASN A 217 1.42 -16.32 -15.20
CA ASN A 217 2.81 -16.02 -15.48
C ASN A 217 3.54 -15.69 -14.15
N PRO A 218 4.83 -16.03 -14.01
CA PRO A 218 5.58 -15.78 -12.77
C PRO A 218 5.96 -14.30 -12.56
N SER A 219 5.71 -13.43 -13.54
CA SER A 219 6.15 -12.04 -13.55
C SER A 219 5.44 -11.19 -12.50
N THR A 220 6.12 -10.19 -11.95
CA THR A 220 5.52 -9.19 -11.05
C THR A 220 4.77 -8.10 -11.81
N VAL A 221 5.01 -7.94 -13.11
CA VAL A 221 4.53 -6.77 -13.89
C VAL A 221 3.36 -7.05 -14.81
N SER A 222 2.99 -8.33 -15.01
CA SER A 222 1.94 -8.68 -15.96
C SER A 222 0.75 -9.35 -15.30
N TYR A 223 -0.42 -8.89 -15.75
CA TYR A 223 -1.69 -9.49 -15.40
C TYR A 223 -1.75 -10.94 -15.93
N PRO A 224 -2.36 -11.89 -15.19
CA PRO A 224 -2.55 -13.24 -15.71
C PRO A 224 -3.50 -13.24 -16.92
N ASN A 225 -3.40 -14.24 -17.80
CA ASN A 225 -4.38 -14.41 -18.87
C ASN A 225 -5.71 -14.84 -18.25
N THR A 226 -6.73 -13.99 -18.35
CA THR A 226 -8.05 -14.20 -17.75
C THR A 226 -9.11 -14.70 -18.72
N SER A 227 -8.71 -15.06 -19.95
CA SER A 227 -9.62 -15.69 -20.90
C SER A 227 -10.22 -16.97 -20.31
N GLY A 228 -11.54 -17.12 -20.38
CA GLY A 228 -12.27 -18.25 -19.78
C GLY A 228 -12.31 -18.26 -18.25
N SER A 229 -11.88 -17.19 -17.57
CA SER A 229 -11.91 -17.12 -16.11
C SER A 229 -13.33 -17.01 -15.56
N VAL A 230 -13.57 -17.63 -14.40
CA VAL A 230 -14.74 -17.33 -13.59
C VAL A 230 -14.41 -16.17 -12.68
N THR A 231 -15.21 -15.10 -12.79
CA THR A 231 -15.06 -13.88 -11.97
C THR A 231 -16.09 -13.89 -10.84
N GLN A 232 -15.66 -13.59 -9.62
CA GLN A 232 -16.54 -13.51 -8.45
C GLN A 232 -16.22 -12.31 -7.58
N ARG A 233 -17.27 -11.66 -7.07
CA ARG A 233 -17.12 -10.66 -6.02
C ARG A 233 -16.65 -11.33 -4.72
N MET A 234 -15.88 -10.58 -3.95
CA MET A 234 -15.33 -11.05 -2.69
C MET A 234 -16.11 -10.46 -1.53
N GLY A 235 -16.49 -11.32 -0.58
CA GLY A 235 -16.81 -10.86 0.77
C GLY A 235 -15.52 -10.61 1.54
N GLN A 236 -15.57 -9.74 2.55
CA GLN A 236 -14.44 -9.49 3.44
C GLN A 236 -14.83 -9.40 4.90
N SER A 237 -13.86 -9.60 5.78
CA SER A 237 -13.96 -9.43 7.23
C SER A 237 -12.61 -8.95 7.78
N ARG A 238 -12.63 -8.20 8.88
CA ARG A 238 -11.41 -7.69 9.52
C ARG A 238 -11.24 -8.36 10.89
N PRO A 239 -10.33 -9.34 11.03
CA PRO A 239 -10.04 -9.91 12.34
C PRO A 239 -9.32 -8.92 13.27
N ASP A 240 -8.56 -7.97 12.70
CA ASP A 240 -7.82 -6.94 13.42
C ASP A 240 -7.54 -5.73 12.49
N LEU A 241 -6.76 -4.76 12.96
CA LEU A 241 -6.44 -3.49 12.26
C LEU A 241 -5.25 -3.56 11.31
N ARG A 242 -4.65 -4.73 11.18
CA ARG A 242 -3.47 -5.00 10.36
C ARG A 242 -3.72 -6.10 9.34
N THR A 243 -4.94 -6.64 9.33
CA THR A 243 -5.30 -7.82 8.58
C THR A 243 -6.72 -7.69 8.02
N VAL A 244 -6.91 -8.11 6.78
CA VAL A 244 -8.23 -8.30 6.17
C VAL A 244 -8.31 -9.68 5.56
N LYS A 245 -9.42 -10.38 5.84
CA LYS A 245 -9.73 -11.70 5.30
C LYS A 245 -10.79 -11.57 4.23
N GLY A 246 -10.45 -11.96 3.00
CA GLY A 246 -11.33 -12.02 1.86
C GLY A 246 -11.78 -13.45 1.59
N PHE A 247 -12.96 -13.61 1.00
CA PHE A 247 -13.40 -14.90 0.49
C PHE A 247 -14.35 -14.74 -0.68
N PHE A 248 -14.41 -15.76 -1.53
CA PHE A 248 -15.48 -15.92 -2.51
C PHE A 248 -15.83 -17.39 -2.65
N THR A 249 -17.06 -17.65 -3.10
CA THR A 249 -17.59 -18.99 -3.25
C THR A 249 -17.99 -19.22 -4.71
N LEU A 250 -17.43 -20.27 -5.32
CA LEU A 250 -17.95 -20.80 -6.56
C LEU A 250 -19.15 -21.68 -6.23
N ALA A 251 -20.34 -21.22 -6.63
CA ALA A 251 -21.59 -21.95 -6.48
C ALA A 251 -21.61 -23.24 -7.32
N LEU A 252 -22.67 -24.04 -7.17
CA LEU A 252 -22.83 -25.31 -7.91
C LEU A 252 -22.76 -25.13 -9.43
N SER A 253 -23.20 -23.99 -9.96
CA SER A 253 -23.21 -23.69 -11.40
C SER A 253 -21.92 -23.09 -11.96
N ALA A 254 -20.93 -22.75 -11.12
CA ALA A 254 -19.75 -21.99 -11.54
C ALA A 254 -18.45 -22.82 -11.45
N GLY A 255 -17.58 -22.69 -12.46
CA GLY A 255 -16.24 -23.28 -12.47
C GLY A 255 -16.26 -24.81 -12.45
N ASN A 256 -17.07 -25.43 -13.32
CA ASN A 256 -17.19 -26.90 -13.37
C ASN A 256 -16.46 -27.52 -14.56
N ASP A 257 -16.14 -26.71 -15.57
CA ASP A 257 -15.75 -27.21 -16.90
C ASP A 257 -14.26 -27.54 -17.00
N TRP A 258 -13.46 -27.11 -16.03
CA TRP A 258 -12.00 -27.25 -16.07
C TRP A 258 -11.37 -27.27 -14.67
N PRO A 259 -10.19 -27.92 -14.51
CA PRO A 259 -9.43 -27.88 -13.26
C PRO A 259 -8.88 -26.48 -12.98
N HIS A 260 -9.08 -25.99 -11.75
CA HIS A 260 -8.62 -24.68 -11.32
C HIS A 260 -7.11 -24.70 -11.08
N LYS A 261 -6.34 -24.21 -12.06
CA LYS A 261 -4.88 -24.11 -11.98
C LYS A 261 -4.39 -22.87 -11.28
N SER A 262 -5.14 -21.77 -11.38
CA SER A 262 -4.67 -20.51 -10.81
C SER A 262 -5.82 -19.59 -10.43
N PHE A 263 -5.49 -18.58 -9.62
CA PHE A 263 -6.43 -17.54 -9.25
C PHE A 263 -5.72 -16.21 -8.98
N MET A 264 -6.49 -15.12 -9.07
CA MET A 264 -6.02 -13.77 -8.81
C MET A 264 -6.94 -13.07 -7.80
N ILE A 265 -6.32 -12.37 -6.84
CA ILE A 265 -6.97 -11.59 -5.80
C ILE A 265 -6.57 -10.12 -5.96
N PRO A 266 -7.46 -9.26 -6.48
CA PRO A 266 -7.26 -7.82 -6.51
C PRO A 266 -7.25 -7.22 -5.09
N VAL A 267 -6.51 -6.12 -4.89
CA VAL A 267 -6.47 -5.36 -3.63
C VAL A 267 -6.59 -3.87 -3.94
N GLY A 268 -7.37 -3.15 -3.13
CA GLY A 268 -7.51 -1.69 -3.21
C GLY A 268 -7.23 -1.00 -1.88
N GLY A 269 -7.14 0.34 -1.89
CA GLY A 269 -7.00 1.17 -0.69
C GLY A 269 -5.57 1.39 -0.20
N LEU A 270 -4.57 0.92 -0.92
CA LEU A 270 -3.15 1.03 -0.59
C LEU A 270 -2.42 1.79 -1.70
N LEU A 271 -2.66 3.09 -1.88
CA LEU A 271 -2.24 3.85 -3.07
C LEU A 271 -2.77 3.26 -4.39
N SER A 272 -3.79 2.41 -4.31
CA SER A 272 -4.43 1.81 -5.48
C SER A 272 -5.90 2.21 -5.53
N ILE A 273 -6.30 2.83 -6.63
CA ILE A 273 -7.69 3.23 -6.87
C ILE A 273 -8.55 2.02 -7.20
N THR A 274 -9.80 2.10 -6.79
CA THR A 274 -10.75 0.99 -6.83
C THR A 274 -11.65 1.04 -8.06
N SER A 275 -11.44 2.04 -8.94
CA SER A 275 -12.25 2.36 -10.11
C SER A 275 -11.61 1.98 -11.46
N SER A 276 -10.37 1.46 -11.49
CA SER A 276 -9.69 1.05 -12.73
C SER A 276 -9.76 -0.47 -12.95
N GLY A 277 -9.93 -0.89 -14.21
CA GLY A 277 -9.87 -2.31 -14.62
C GLY A 277 -8.46 -2.94 -14.51
N ALA A 278 -7.43 -2.13 -14.28
CA ALA A 278 -6.10 -2.59 -13.89
C ALA A 278 -6.03 -2.63 -12.37
N VAL A 279 -5.67 -3.79 -11.82
CA VAL A 279 -5.64 -3.97 -10.37
C VAL A 279 -4.31 -4.54 -9.90
N ILE A 280 -3.72 -3.83 -8.94
CA ILE A 280 -2.69 -4.36 -8.07
C ILE A 280 -3.28 -5.49 -7.23
N GLY A 281 -2.51 -6.54 -7.00
CA GLY A 281 -3.01 -7.66 -6.21
C GLY A 281 -2.03 -8.81 -6.16
N PHE A 282 -2.58 -10.01 -6.03
CA PHE A 282 -1.81 -11.23 -5.89
C PHE A 282 -2.36 -12.30 -6.81
N LYS A 283 -1.47 -13.12 -7.35
CA LYS A 283 -1.81 -14.25 -8.21
C LYS A 283 -1.08 -15.50 -7.76
N TYR A 284 -1.72 -16.64 -7.95
CA TYR A 284 -1.24 -17.91 -7.44
C TYR A 284 -1.54 -19.04 -8.41
N ASP A 285 -0.56 -19.90 -8.62
CA ASP A 285 -0.68 -21.20 -9.26
C ASP A 285 -0.82 -22.30 -8.22
N VAL A 286 -1.60 -23.32 -8.55
CA VAL A 286 -1.97 -24.43 -7.69
C VAL A 286 -1.64 -25.75 -8.39
N ASP A 287 -0.89 -26.62 -7.71
CA ASP A 287 -0.48 -27.92 -8.24
C ASP A 287 -0.58 -29.05 -7.19
N PRO A 288 -1.26 -30.18 -7.47
CA PRO A 288 -2.06 -30.42 -8.67
C PRO A 288 -3.25 -29.44 -8.74
N PRO A 289 -3.88 -29.22 -9.89
CA PRO A 289 -5.02 -28.30 -10.00
C PRO A 289 -6.22 -28.76 -9.17
N VAL A 290 -7.08 -27.83 -8.72
CA VAL A 290 -8.29 -28.17 -7.96
C VAL A 290 -9.45 -28.47 -8.91
N THR A 291 -9.96 -29.70 -8.91
CA THR A 291 -11.14 -30.06 -9.71
C THR A 291 -12.44 -29.82 -8.94
N LYS A 292 -13.41 -29.18 -9.59
CA LYS A 292 -14.76 -28.97 -9.08
C LYS A 292 -15.77 -29.52 -10.09
N ASN A 293 -16.90 -30.02 -9.57
CA ASN A 293 -18.06 -30.39 -10.38
C ASN A 293 -19.33 -29.67 -9.88
N ASN A 294 -20.45 -29.89 -10.57
CA ASN A 294 -21.72 -29.24 -10.25
C ASN A 294 -22.41 -29.77 -8.98
N GLN A 295 -21.82 -30.73 -8.27
CA GLN A 295 -22.34 -31.27 -7.01
C GLN A 295 -21.72 -30.61 -5.78
N LYS A 296 -20.68 -29.79 -5.96
CA LYS A 296 -19.90 -29.19 -4.86
C LYS A 296 -19.78 -27.69 -5.05
N SER A 297 -19.94 -26.92 -3.98
CA SER A 297 -19.48 -25.53 -3.91
C SER A 297 -18.02 -25.49 -3.45
N LEU A 298 -17.26 -24.49 -3.90
CA LEU A 298 -15.85 -24.34 -3.52
C LEU A 298 -15.60 -22.93 -2.97
N ARG A 299 -15.04 -22.84 -1.76
CA ARG A 299 -14.70 -21.57 -1.11
C ARG A 299 -13.19 -21.31 -1.12
N TYR A 300 -12.83 -20.15 -1.67
CA TYR A 300 -11.50 -19.58 -1.61
C TYR A 300 -11.45 -18.55 -0.49
N GLY A 301 -10.46 -18.67 0.39
CA GLY A 301 -10.16 -17.71 1.45
C GLY A 301 -8.79 -17.10 1.21
N PHE A 302 -8.66 -15.83 1.55
CA PHE A 302 -7.45 -15.05 1.38
C PHE A 302 -7.26 -14.12 2.58
N GLU A 303 -6.04 -13.88 3.00
CA GLU A 303 -5.66 -13.00 4.10
C GLU A 303 -4.59 -12.04 3.59
N LEU A 304 -4.86 -10.74 3.67
CA LEU A 304 -3.88 -9.69 3.46
C LEU A 304 -3.52 -9.10 4.81
N SER A 305 -2.23 -9.04 5.13
CA SER A 305 -1.74 -8.21 6.22
C SER A 305 -0.81 -7.11 5.73
N TRP A 306 -0.72 -6.04 6.50
CA TRP A 306 0.20 -4.94 6.23
C TRP A 306 1.04 -4.59 7.44
N GLY A 307 2.23 -4.06 7.16
CA GLY A 307 3.15 -3.56 8.17
C GLY A 307 3.95 -2.37 7.68
N ARG A 308 4.81 -1.88 8.55
CA ARG A 308 5.80 -0.86 8.22
C ARG A 308 6.94 -1.48 7.41
N TYR A 309 7.38 -0.79 6.38
CA TYR A 309 8.62 -1.13 5.67
C TYR A 309 9.83 -0.64 6.46
N THR A 310 10.82 -1.50 6.68
CA THR A 310 12.03 -1.20 7.47
C THR A 310 13.33 -1.33 6.67
N GLY A 311 13.26 -1.59 5.37
CA GLY A 311 14.43 -1.77 4.52
C GLY A 311 14.98 -0.45 4.00
N ALA A 312 15.68 0.30 4.84
CA ALA A 312 16.61 1.33 4.38
C ALA A 312 17.91 0.68 3.89
#